data_AF-R7IE12-F1
#
_entry.id   AF-R7IE12-F1
#
_cell.length_a   1.000
_cell.length_b   1.000
_cell.length_c   1.000
_cell.angle_alpha   90.00
_cell.angle_beta   90.00
_cell.angle_gamma   90.00
#
_symmetry.space_group_name_H-M   'P 1'
#
loop_
_entity.id
_entity.type
_entity.pdbx_description
1 polymer ?
#
loop_
_entity_poly.entity_id
_entity_poly.type
_entity_poly.pdbx_seq_one_letter_code
_entity_poly.pdbx_strand_id
1 'polypeptide(L)'
;MFSIIKASDITAWFLGRSGRVMTKATLSSLFYLSERRSLLERNLPLTGGTLVSLPEGTAVLEIKEILESAKPPLAWLTRIGTLPDGRLKLDLRRQPPSLPVSETRILEEAISELGSLPLPFFGSPAQIRAYYPEWTEPVGSDPVPITAEALFAAHGKPFNRSHLPRG
;
A
#
# COMPACT_ATOMS: atom_id res chain seq x y z
N MET A 1 -4.93 5.94 -12.98
CA MET A 1 -4.09 7.11 -12.61
C MET A 1 -4.02 7.19 -11.10
N PHE A 2 -2.80 7.29 -10.56
CA PHE A 2 -2.55 7.40 -9.13
C PHE A 2 -3.04 8.73 -8.54
N SER A 3 -3.62 8.71 -7.34
CA SER A 3 -4.10 9.90 -6.62
C SER A 3 -3.28 10.18 -5.36
N ILE A 4 -2.41 11.19 -5.44
CA ILE A 4 -1.59 11.65 -4.30
C ILE A 4 -2.44 12.20 -3.15
N ILE A 5 -3.57 12.86 -3.45
CA ILE A 5 -4.47 13.39 -2.42
C ILE A 5 -5.06 12.22 -1.63
N LYS A 6 -5.56 11.20 -2.35
CA LYS A 6 -6.11 9.99 -1.74
C LYS A 6 -5.08 9.24 -0.90
N ALA A 7 -3.88 9.05 -1.44
CA ALA A 7 -2.77 8.44 -0.72
C ALA A 7 -2.44 9.23 0.56
N SER A 8 -2.37 10.57 0.49
CA SER A 8 -2.09 11.41 1.65
C SER A 8 -3.20 11.30 2.71
N ASP A 9 -4.47 11.22 2.30
CA ASP A 9 -5.59 11.05 3.21
C ASP A 9 -5.60 9.67 3.88
N ILE A 10 -5.33 8.59 3.12
CA ILE A 10 -5.18 7.23 3.65
C ILE A 10 -4.01 7.13 4.62
N THR A 11 -2.86 7.72 4.29
CA THR A 11 -1.70 7.77 5.21
C THR A 11 -2.07 8.49 6.51
N ALA A 12 -2.74 9.64 6.43
CA ALA A 12 -3.17 10.37 7.61
C ALA A 12 -4.18 9.57 8.46
N TRP A 13 -5.09 8.84 7.81
CA TRP A 13 -6.02 7.92 8.46
C TRP A 13 -5.29 6.80 9.19
N PHE A 14 -4.33 6.14 8.54
CA PHE A 14 -3.53 5.08 9.13
C PHE A 14 -2.72 5.56 10.34
N LEU A 15 -2.04 6.70 10.22
CA LEU A 15 -1.34 7.33 11.33
C LEU A 15 -2.30 7.64 12.48
N GLY A 16 -3.52 8.11 12.18
CA GLY A 16 -4.57 8.32 13.17
C GLY A 16 -4.90 7.06 14.00
N ARG A 17 -4.82 5.88 13.38
CA ARG A 17 -5.04 4.58 14.05
C ARG A 17 -3.80 4.02 14.74
N SER A 18 -2.59 4.49 14.40
CA SER A 18 -1.32 3.97 14.93
C SER A 18 -0.68 4.84 16.02
N GLY A 19 -1.46 5.64 16.76
CA GLY A 19 -0.92 6.57 17.75
C GLY A 19 -0.14 7.74 17.11
N ARG A 20 -0.46 8.09 15.87
CA ARG A 20 0.10 9.20 15.06
C ARG A 20 1.52 9.03 14.55
N VAL A 21 2.13 7.85 14.73
CA VAL A 21 3.48 7.56 14.25
C VAL A 21 3.53 6.17 13.64
N MET A 22 4.31 5.97 12.56
CA MET A 22 4.60 4.64 12.02
C MET A 22 5.89 4.61 11.20
N THR A 23 6.40 3.41 10.93
CA THR A 23 7.57 3.24 10.05
C THR A 23 7.15 3.32 8.57
N LYS A 24 8.10 3.67 7.70
CA LYS A 24 7.89 3.65 6.23
C LYS A 24 7.55 2.24 5.73
N ALA A 25 8.21 1.22 6.27
CA ALA A 25 7.97 -0.17 5.92
C ALA A 25 6.53 -0.60 6.24
N THR A 26 6.06 -0.30 7.47
CA THR A 26 4.67 -0.56 7.87
C THR A 26 3.68 0.12 6.91
N LEU A 27 3.91 1.38 6.56
CA LEU A 27 3.02 2.09 5.65
C LEU A 27 3.03 1.48 4.25
N SER A 28 4.20 1.13 3.72
CA SER A 28 4.33 0.49 2.41
C SER A 28 3.53 -0.82 2.35
N SER A 29 3.66 -1.68 3.36
CA SER A 29 2.90 -2.94 3.46
C SER A 29 1.40 -2.68 3.56
N LEU A 30 0.96 -1.71 4.37
CA LEU A 30 -0.45 -1.36 4.48
C LEU A 30 -1.04 -0.87 3.15
N PHE A 31 -0.30 -0.07 2.38
CA PHE A 31 -0.74 0.36 1.05
C PHE A 31 -0.87 -0.81 0.10
N TYR A 32 0.12 -1.70 0.06
CA TYR A 32 0.05 -2.88 -0.79
C TYR A 32 -1.17 -3.75 -0.46
N LEU A 33 -1.35 -4.09 0.82
CA LEU A 33 -2.47 -4.91 1.28
C LEU A 33 -3.83 -4.25 0.98
N SER A 34 -3.93 -2.94 1.20
CA SER A 34 -5.17 -2.19 0.95
C SER A 34 -5.51 -2.13 -0.54
N GLU A 35 -4.53 -1.86 -1.39
CA GLU A 35 -4.73 -1.76 -2.84
C GLU A 35 -5.06 -3.13 -3.43
N ARG A 36 -4.30 -4.18 -3.06
CA ARG A 36 -4.57 -5.58 -3.40
C ARG A 36 -5.99 -5.98 -3.01
N ARG A 37 -6.41 -5.69 -1.78
CA ARG A 37 -7.73 -6.05 -1.28
C ARG A 37 -8.84 -5.31 -2.00
N SER A 38 -8.68 -4.00 -2.22
CA SER A 38 -9.65 -3.21 -2.99
C SER A 38 -9.83 -3.77 -4.40
N LEU A 39 -8.75 -4.16 -5.08
CA LEU A 39 -8.82 -4.81 -6.38
C LEU A 39 -9.55 -6.17 -6.29
N LEU A 40 -9.15 -7.05 -5.38
CA LEU A 40 -9.72 -8.40 -5.26
C LEU A 40 -11.19 -8.43 -4.82
N GLU A 41 -11.66 -7.44 -4.07
CA GLU A 41 -13.03 -7.38 -3.54
C GLU A 41 -13.97 -6.52 -4.38
N ARG A 42 -13.46 -5.42 -4.93
CA ARG A 42 -14.29 -4.39 -5.59
C ARG A 42 -13.98 -4.25 -7.06
N ASN A 43 -12.93 -4.91 -7.56
CA ASN A 43 -12.39 -4.73 -8.90
C ASN A 43 -12.06 -3.26 -9.21
N LEU A 44 -11.72 -2.50 -8.16
CA LEU A 44 -11.44 -1.07 -8.23
C LEU A 44 -10.22 -0.73 -7.38
N PRO A 45 -9.26 0.03 -7.91
CA PRO A 45 -8.11 0.47 -7.15
C PRO A 45 -8.53 1.46 -6.05
N LEU A 46 -7.75 1.52 -4.98
CA LEU A 46 -8.00 2.43 -3.87
C LEU A 46 -7.32 3.80 -4.11
N THR A 47 -6.06 3.76 -4.53
CA THR A 47 -5.27 4.94 -4.92
C THR A 47 -4.99 5.00 -6.41
N GLY A 48 -5.07 3.87 -7.12
CA GLY A 48 -4.72 3.78 -8.53
C GLY A 48 -3.23 3.63 -8.77
N GLY A 49 -2.46 3.29 -7.74
CA GLY A 49 -1.02 3.04 -7.82
C GLY A 49 -0.69 1.67 -8.39
N THR A 50 0.57 1.53 -8.81
CA THR A 50 1.07 0.33 -9.47
C THR A 50 1.57 -0.67 -8.43
N LEU A 51 0.96 -1.85 -8.38
CA LEU A 51 1.46 -2.96 -7.57
C LEU A 51 2.76 -3.49 -8.17
N VAL A 52 3.78 -3.69 -7.35
CA VAL A 52 5.09 -4.19 -7.79
C VAL A 52 5.64 -5.25 -6.83
N SER A 53 6.40 -6.18 -7.40
CA SER A 53 7.32 -7.07 -6.71
C SER A 53 8.70 -6.44 -6.62
N LEU A 54 9.29 -6.53 -5.43
CA LEU A 54 10.63 -6.12 -5.04
C LEU A 54 11.35 -7.33 -4.41
N PRO A 55 12.69 -7.35 -4.36
CA PRO A 55 13.43 -8.42 -3.68
C PRO A 55 12.97 -8.64 -2.23
N GLU A 56 12.64 -7.55 -1.54
CA GLU A 56 12.11 -7.54 -0.19
C GLU A 56 10.58 -7.73 -0.11
N GLY A 57 9.88 -8.10 -1.18
CA GLY A 57 8.44 -8.36 -1.12
C GLY A 57 7.64 -7.46 -2.05
N THR A 58 6.60 -6.80 -1.54
CA THR A 58 5.64 -6.09 -2.38
C THR A 58 5.45 -4.64 -1.96
N ALA A 59 5.11 -3.79 -2.93
CA ALA A 59 4.85 -2.38 -2.69
C ALA A 59 3.85 -1.81 -3.69
N VAL A 60 3.37 -0.60 -3.39
CA VAL A 60 2.79 0.31 -4.38
C VAL A 60 3.90 1.26 -4.81
N LEU A 61 4.25 1.28 -6.10
CA LEU A 61 5.45 1.94 -6.62
C LEU A 61 5.49 3.43 -6.24
N GLU A 62 4.41 4.16 -6.50
CA GLU A 62 4.33 5.60 -6.27
C GLU A 62 4.45 5.93 -4.77
N ILE A 63 3.94 5.04 -3.90
CA ILE A 63 4.11 5.18 -2.45
C ILE A 63 5.56 4.99 -2.06
N LYS A 64 6.24 3.96 -2.57
CA LYS A 64 7.67 3.75 -2.33
C LYS A 64 8.48 4.98 -2.75
N GLU A 65 8.23 5.52 -3.93
CA GLU A 65 8.89 6.73 -4.42
C GLU A 65 8.65 7.94 -3.51
N ILE A 66 7.42 8.15 -3.02
CA ILE A 66 7.11 9.21 -2.06
C ILE A 66 7.87 9.03 -0.75
N LEU A 67 7.97 7.80 -0.25
CA LEU A 67 8.64 7.47 1.01
C LEU A 67 10.16 7.63 0.94
N GLU A 68 10.74 7.49 -0.25
CA GLU A 68 12.18 7.64 -0.50
C GLU A 68 12.56 9.05 -0.97
N SER A 69 11.57 9.84 -1.42
CA SER A 69 11.80 11.19 -1.91
C SER A 69 12.30 12.13 -0.81
N ALA A 70 13.38 12.86 -1.13
CA ALA A 70 13.86 13.99 -0.33
C ALA A 70 12.90 15.19 -0.36
N LYS A 71 12.02 15.26 -1.37
CA LYS A 71 11.03 16.33 -1.54
C LYS A 71 9.67 15.71 -1.90
N PRO A 72 8.93 15.16 -0.91
CA PRO A 72 7.60 14.62 -1.15
C PRO A 72 6.64 15.67 -1.72
N PRO A 73 5.58 15.26 -2.44
CA PRO A 73 4.57 16.18 -2.95
C PRO A 73 3.92 17.04 -1.86
N LEU A 74 3.54 18.28 -2.19
CA LEU A 74 2.96 19.21 -1.22
C LEU A 74 1.71 18.65 -0.52
N ALA A 75 0.84 17.93 -1.24
CA ALA A 75 -0.35 17.30 -0.67
C ALA A 75 -0.01 16.33 0.48
N TRP A 76 1.12 15.63 0.38
CA TRP A 76 1.65 14.77 1.45
C TRP A 76 2.15 15.61 2.63
N LEU A 77 3.02 16.59 2.34
CA LEU A 77 3.66 17.44 3.37
C LEU A 77 2.67 18.27 4.18
N THR A 78 1.49 18.57 3.64
CA THR A 78 0.44 19.31 4.37
C THR A 78 -0.15 18.55 5.57
N ARG A 79 0.09 17.24 5.65
CA ARG A 79 -0.49 16.34 6.67
C ARG A 79 0.57 15.48 7.36
N ILE A 80 1.58 15.06 6.62
CA ILE A 80 2.52 14.02 7.05
C ILE A 80 3.91 14.63 7.17
N GLY A 81 4.48 14.52 8.36
CA GLY A 81 5.86 14.87 8.64
C GLY A 81 6.71 13.63 8.85
N THR A 82 8.01 13.87 8.99
CA THR A 82 9.00 12.84 9.32
C THR A 82 9.68 13.22 10.65
N LEU A 83 9.92 12.23 11.50
CA LEU A 83 10.69 12.36 12.73
C LEU A 83 12.20 12.26 12.43
N PRO A 84 13.08 12.72 13.33
CA PRO A 84 14.54 12.62 13.13
C PRO A 84 15.04 11.18 12.90
N ASP A 85 14.33 10.18 13.43
CA ASP A 85 14.62 8.76 13.25
C ASP A 85 14.05 8.16 11.95
N GLY A 86 13.48 8.99 11.08
CA GLY A 86 12.93 8.58 9.77
C GLY A 86 11.50 8.03 9.81
N ARG A 87 10.88 7.89 11.00
CA ARG A 87 9.47 7.49 11.10
C ARG A 87 8.54 8.59 10.60
N LEU A 88 7.40 8.19 10.08
CA LEU A 88 6.34 9.08 9.64
C LEU A 88 5.50 9.52 10.84
N LYS A 89 5.04 10.77 10.83
CA LYS A 89 4.14 11.32 11.85
C LYS A 89 2.99 12.08 11.22
N LEU A 90 1.82 12.00 11.84
CA LEU A 90 0.70 12.88 11.51
C LEU A 90 0.91 14.24 12.18
N ASP A 91 0.72 15.33 11.44
CA ASP A 91 0.70 16.67 12.02
C ASP A 91 -0.36 16.74 13.15
N LEU A 92 0.08 17.09 14.36
CA LEU A 92 -0.77 17.16 15.56
C LEU A 92 -1.92 18.14 15.41
N ARG A 93 -1.77 19.19 14.58
CA ARG A 93 -2.81 20.19 14.32
C ARG A 93 -3.90 19.68 13.38
N ARG A 94 -3.69 18.53 12.75
CA ARG A 94 -4.61 17.92 11.79
C ARG A 94 -5.34 16.75 12.44
N GLN A 95 -6.65 16.74 12.26
CA GLN A 95 -7.43 15.53 12.45
C GLN A 95 -7.25 14.63 11.22
N PRO A 96 -7.19 13.30 11.39
CA PRO A 96 -7.28 12.39 10.27
C PRO A 96 -8.55 12.65 9.46
N PRO A 97 -8.49 12.57 8.12
CA PRO A 97 -9.66 12.76 7.29
C PRO A 97 -10.71 11.68 7.55
N SER A 98 -11.98 12.04 7.39
CA SER A 98 -13.06 11.05 7.32
C SER A 98 -13.06 10.42 5.93
N LEU A 99 -12.84 9.11 5.87
CA LEU A 99 -12.89 8.33 4.64
C LEU A 99 -14.24 7.58 4.57
N PRO A 100 -14.77 7.32 3.35
CA PRO A 100 -15.95 6.49 3.17
C PRO A 100 -15.85 5.14 3.89
N VAL A 101 -16.97 4.67 4.46
CA VAL A 101 -17.04 3.40 5.22
C VAL A 101 -16.56 2.21 4.38
N SER A 102 -16.89 2.21 3.08
CA SER A 102 -16.47 1.16 2.15
C SER A 102 -14.95 1.06 1.98
N GLU A 103 -14.23 2.17 2.19
CA GLU A 103 -12.77 2.21 2.14
C GLU A 103 -12.16 1.93 3.50
N THR A 104 -12.69 2.52 4.58
CA THR A 104 -12.15 2.27 5.92
C THR A 104 -12.23 0.80 6.29
N ARG A 105 -13.26 0.06 5.82
CA ARG A 105 -13.32 -1.39 5.96
C ARG A 105 -12.10 -2.09 5.34
N ILE A 106 -11.74 -1.73 4.10
CA ILE A 106 -10.56 -2.27 3.41
C ILE A 106 -9.28 -1.96 4.19
N LEU A 107 -9.15 -0.74 4.70
CA LEU A 107 -7.98 -0.31 5.47
C LEU A 107 -7.88 -1.03 6.83
N GLU A 108 -9.00 -1.23 7.53
CA GLU A 108 -9.05 -1.95 8.80
C GLU A 108 -8.71 -3.43 8.62
N GLU A 109 -9.20 -4.05 7.54
CA GLU A 109 -8.85 -5.42 7.20
C GLU A 109 -7.36 -5.54 6.81
N ALA A 110 -6.79 -4.57 6.11
CA ALA A 110 -5.36 -4.53 5.83
C ALA A 110 -4.51 -4.43 7.10
N ILE A 111 -4.95 -3.66 8.11
CA ILE A 111 -4.29 -3.62 9.43
C ILE A 111 -4.36 -4.99 10.11
N SER A 112 -5.54 -5.62 10.11
CA SER A 112 -5.73 -6.94 10.71
C SER A 112 -4.87 -8.00 10.03
N GLU A 113 -4.81 -8.00 8.70
CA GLU A 113 -3.97 -8.90 7.91
C GLU A 113 -2.49 -8.68 8.24
N LEU A 114 -2.03 -7.43 8.25
CA LEU A 114 -0.65 -7.10 8.61
C LEU A 114 -0.28 -7.57 10.02
N GLY A 115 -1.18 -7.42 11.00
CA GLY A 115 -0.96 -7.87 12.37
C GLY A 115 -0.96 -9.38 12.56
N SER A 116 -1.51 -10.14 11.60
CA SER A 116 -1.54 -11.61 11.61
C SER A 116 -0.30 -12.25 10.97
N LEU A 117 0.45 -11.49 10.19
CA LEU A 117 1.63 -11.97 9.49
C LEU A 117 2.81 -12.11 10.47
N PRO A 118 3.55 -13.24 10.42
CA PRO A 118 4.68 -13.43 11.32
C PRO A 118 5.81 -12.45 10.97
N LEU A 119 6.31 -11.78 12.00
CA LEU A 119 7.45 -10.86 11.88
C LEU A 119 8.78 -11.63 11.97
N PRO A 120 9.82 -11.21 11.21
CA PRO A 120 9.81 -10.15 10.21
C PRO A 120 9.23 -10.61 8.85
N PHE A 121 8.58 -9.68 8.14
CA PHE A 121 7.95 -9.85 6.81
C PHE A 121 8.89 -10.31 5.69
N PHE A 122 10.20 -10.24 5.91
CA PHE A 122 11.21 -10.31 4.87
C PHE A 122 12.10 -11.51 5.11
N GLY A 123 11.73 -12.61 4.45
CA GLY A 123 12.42 -13.88 4.51
C GLY A 123 12.91 -14.31 3.13
N SER A 124 13.05 -15.62 2.95
CA SER A 124 13.37 -16.20 1.64
C SER A 124 12.25 -15.93 0.61
N PRO A 125 12.54 -15.97 -0.71
CA PRO A 125 11.53 -15.88 -1.76
C PRO A 125 10.34 -16.84 -1.58
N ALA A 126 10.56 -18.02 -1.00
CA ALA A 126 9.50 -18.97 -0.70
C ALA A 126 8.52 -18.45 0.37
N GLN A 127 9.02 -17.75 1.39
CA GLN A 127 8.17 -17.13 2.41
C GLN A 127 7.39 -15.96 1.84
N ILE A 128 8.01 -15.12 1.00
CA ILE A 128 7.31 -14.02 0.31
C ILE A 128 6.16 -14.57 -0.53
N ARG A 129 6.40 -15.61 -1.35
CA ARG A 129 5.36 -16.25 -2.16
C ARG A 129 4.25 -16.90 -1.33
N ALA A 130 4.56 -17.40 -0.13
CA ALA A 130 3.55 -17.97 0.75
C ALA A 130 2.52 -16.92 1.24
N TYR A 131 2.95 -15.67 1.41
CA TYR A 131 2.06 -14.57 1.82
C TYR A 131 1.49 -13.77 0.65
N TYR A 132 2.26 -13.66 -0.44
CA TYR A 132 1.94 -12.91 -1.63
C TYR A 132 2.09 -13.83 -2.85
N PRO A 133 1.08 -14.67 -3.15
CA PRO A 133 1.16 -15.64 -4.25
C PRO A 133 1.28 -14.96 -5.63
N GLU A 134 0.87 -13.70 -5.74
CA GLU A 134 1.05 -12.86 -6.92
C GLU A 134 2.48 -12.31 -7.09
N TRP A 135 3.34 -12.44 -6.07
CA TRP A 135 4.70 -11.93 -6.13
C TRP A 135 5.55 -12.75 -7.10
N THR A 136 6.22 -12.04 -8.01
CA THR A 136 7.19 -12.61 -8.95
C THR A 136 8.58 -12.16 -8.54
N GLU A 137 9.52 -13.10 -8.47
CA GLU A 137 10.89 -12.82 -8.04
C GLU A 137 11.59 -11.87 -9.02
N PRO A 138 11.99 -10.66 -8.58
CA PRO A 138 12.67 -9.71 -9.46
C PRO A 138 14.08 -10.17 -9.81
N VAL A 139 14.53 -9.83 -11.02
CA VAL A 139 15.93 -9.97 -11.40
C VAL A 139 16.66 -8.68 -11.03
N GLY A 140 17.49 -8.73 -9.99
CA GLY A 140 18.18 -7.55 -9.47
C GLY A 140 17.28 -6.69 -8.58
N SER A 141 17.46 -5.36 -8.64
CA SER A 141 16.76 -4.41 -7.76
C SER A 141 15.57 -3.71 -8.42
N ASP A 142 15.30 -3.99 -9.69
CA ASP A 142 14.26 -3.28 -10.44
C ASP A 142 12.86 -3.80 -10.07
N PRO A 143 11.87 -2.92 -9.85
CA PRO A 143 10.51 -3.33 -9.55
C PRO A 143 9.86 -4.09 -10.73
N VAL A 144 9.23 -5.23 -10.45
CA VAL A 144 8.45 -5.99 -11.45
C VAL A 144 6.96 -5.72 -11.26
N PRO A 145 6.24 -5.17 -12.24
CA PRO A 145 4.81 -4.89 -12.11
C PRO A 145 3.97 -6.16 -11.88
N ILE A 146 3.05 -6.09 -10.91
CA ILE A 146 2.02 -7.10 -10.67
C ILE A 146 0.76 -6.63 -11.37
N THR A 147 0.41 -7.29 -12.48
CA THR A 147 -0.79 -6.94 -13.25
C THR A 147 -2.05 -7.38 -12.51
N ALA A 148 -3.19 -6.74 -12.81
CA ALA A 148 -4.46 -7.16 -12.25
C ALA A 148 -4.82 -8.59 -12.66
N GLU A 149 -4.49 -9.00 -13.90
CA GLU A 149 -4.61 -10.39 -14.34
C GLU A 149 -3.83 -11.37 -13.45
N ALA A 150 -2.54 -11.08 -13.19
CA ALA A 150 -1.68 -11.92 -12.37
C ALA A 150 -2.18 -11.98 -10.92
N LEU A 151 -2.60 -10.83 -10.37
CA LEU A 151 -3.18 -10.75 -9.04
C LEU A 151 -4.43 -11.62 -8.92
N PHE A 152 -5.38 -11.52 -9.85
CA PHE A 152 -6.61 -12.30 -9.78
C PHE A 152 -6.34 -13.80 -9.99
N ALA A 153 -5.46 -14.15 -10.93
CA ALA A 153 -5.07 -15.54 -11.18
C ALA A 153 -4.42 -16.19 -9.94
N ALA A 154 -3.53 -15.47 -9.25
CA ALA A 154 -2.86 -15.95 -8.03
C ALA A 154 -3.84 -16.23 -6.87
N HIS A 155 -5.00 -15.57 -6.88
CA HIS A 155 -6.06 -15.76 -5.87
C HIS A 155 -7.21 -16.65 -6.37
N GLY A 156 -7.05 -17.32 -7.51
CA GLY A 156 -8.06 -18.22 -8.08
C GLY A 156 -9.36 -17.52 -8.50
N LYS A 157 -9.31 -16.21 -8.78
CA LYS A 157 -10.48 -15.40 -9.14
C LYS A 157 -10.49 -15.10 -10.65
N PRO A 158 -11.67 -15.07 -11.30
CA PRO A 158 -11.76 -14.61 -12.67
C PRO A 158 -11.49 -13.10 -12.73
N PHE A 159 -10.64 -12.67 -13.67
CA PHE A 159 -10.40 -11.26 -13.90
C PHE A 159 -11.46 -10.67 -14.83
N ASN A 160 -12.20 -9.67 -14.36
CA ASN A 160 -13.18 -8.97 -15.19
C ASN A 160 -12.65 -7.59 -15.64
N ARG A 161 -12.33 -7.46 -16.93
CA ARG A 161 -11.82 -6.22 -17.54
C ARG A 161 -12.83 -5.07 -17.61
N SER A 162 -14.12 -5.29 -17.34
CA SER A 162 -15.17 -4.28 -17.56
C SER A 162 -15.15 -3.10 -16.58
N HIS A 163 -14.45 -3.18 -15.45
CA HIS A 163 -14.50 -2.17 -14.38
C HIS A 163 -13.22 -1.34 -14.21
N LEU A 164 -12.16 -1.62 -14.96
CA LEU A 164 -10.98 -0.77 -14.94
C LEU A 164 -11.20 0.44 -15.86
N PRO A 165 -10.85 1.67 -15.41
CA PRO A 165 -10.88 2.82 -16.30
C PRO A 165 -9.97 2.52 -17.50
N ARG A 166 -10.55 2.59 -18.71
CA ARG A 166 -9.76 2.56 -19.94
C ARG A 166 -8.83 3.77 -19.93
N GLY A 167 -7.53 3.52 -20.10
CA GLY A 167 -6.51 4.56 -20.23
C GLY A 167 -6.77 5.48 -21.40
#